data_AF-A0A067DZ03-F1
#
_entry.id   AF-A0A067DZ03-F1
#
_cell.length_a   1.000
_cell.length_b   1.000
_cell.length_c   1.000
_cell.angle_alpha   90.00
_cell.angle_beta   90.00
_cell.angle_gamma   90.00
#
_symmetry.space_group_name_H-M   'P 1'
#
loop_
_entity.id
_entity.type
_entity.pdbx_description
1 polymer ?
#
loop_
_entity_poly.entity_id
_entity_poly.type
_entity_poly.pdbx_seq_one_letter_code
_entity_poly.pdbx_strand_id
1 'polypeptide(L)' 'ENRNVIDSSSLYYLHPSDHTCMIISSVKLNGENYEEWSLSMRNALRAKRKQSFLDGKIKKLVEDAYEIED' A
#
# COMPACT_ATOMS: atom_id res chain seq x y z
N GLU A 1 3.88 26.56 7.33
CA GLU A 1 3.39 25.52 6.41
C GLU A 1 3.84 24.15 6.93
N ASN A 2 2.99 23.47 7.70
CA ASN A 2 3.33 22.22 8.38
C ASN A 2 3.23 21.04 7.41
N ARG A 3 4.34 20.67 6.75
CA ARG A 3 4.41 19.36 6.11
C ARG A 3 4.50 18.33 7.23
N ASN A 4 3.41 17.58 7.45
CA ASN A 4 3.44 16.35 8.23
C ASN A 4 4.39 15.37 7.52
N VAL A 5 5.67 15.42 7.87
CA VAL A 5 6.67 14.47 7.36
C VAL A 5 6.38 13.14 8.04
N ILE A 6 5.73 12.23 7.31
CA ILE A 6 5.54 10.85 7.76
C ILE A 6 6.93 10.22 7.86
N ASP A 7 7.30 9.75 9.05
CA ASP A 7 8.60 9.10 9.26
C ASP A 7 8.75 7.85 8.37
N SER A 8 9.96 7.61 7.88
CA SER A 8 10.28 6.49 6.98
C SER A 8 10.07 5.10 7.60
N SER A 9 10.03 5.01 8.93
CA SER A 9 9.67 3.77 9.64
C SER A 9 8.16 3.58 9.80
N SER A 10 7.36 4.60 9.51
CA SER A 10 5.90 4.53 9.58
C SER A 10 5.34 3.56 8.54
N LEU A 11 4.31 2.81 8.95
CA LEU A 11 3.53 1.95 8.07
C LEU A 11 2.77 2.72 6.97
N TYR A 12 2.58 4.03 7.15
CA TYR A 12 1.93 4.92 6.19
C TYR A 12 2.92 5.69 5.30
N TYR A 13 4.22 5.44 5.45
CA TYR A 13 5.23 6.11 4.62
C TYR A 13 5.10 5.69 3.16
N LEU A 14 4.99 6.70 2.29
CA LEU A 14 5.04 6.50 0.84
C LEU A 14 6.45 6.89 0.36
N HIS A 15 7.21 5.90 -0.14
CA HIS A 15 8.52 6.19 -0.71
C HIS A 15 8.36 7.08 -1.97
N PRO A 16 9.23 8.06 -2.24
CA PRO A 16 9.11 8.94 -3.41
C PRO A 16 9.04 8.21 -4.77
N SER A 17 9.52 6.97 -4.83
CA SER A 17 9.43 6.12 -6.02
C SER A 17 8.10 5.37 -6.17
N ASP A 18 7.21 5.43 -5.18
CA ASP A 18 5.91 4.77 -5.25
C ASP A 18 4.90 5.68 -5.96
N HIS A 19 4.43 5.22 -7.11
CA HIS A 19 3.43 5.92 -7.89
C HIS A 19 2.26 4.99 -8.24
N THR A 20 1.08 5.57 -8.52
CA THR A 20 -0.15 4.83 -8.81
C THR A 20 -0.07 3.97 -10.07
N CYS A 21 0.79 4.33 -11.03
CA CYS A 21 0.99 3.59 -12.28
C CYS A 21 1.99 2.40 -12.17
N MET A 22 2.39 1.98 -10.97
CA MET A 22 3.33 0.88 -10.81
C MET A 22 2.69 -0.47 -11.12
N ILE A 23 3.35 -1.26 -11.96
CA ILE A 23 3.02 -2.68 -12.13
C ILE A 23 3.51 -3.42 -10.88
N ILE A 24 2.56 -3.94 -10.09
CA ILE A 24 2.86 -4.66 -8.85
C ILE A 24 3.37 -6.08 -9.15
N SER A 25 2.82 -6.75 -10.15
CA SER A 25 3.24 -8.10 -10.54
C SER A 25 3.33 -8.19 -12.06
N SER A 26 4.39 -8.81 -12.58
CA SER A 26 4.53 -9.14 -14.01
C SER A 26 3.64 -10.31 -14.43
N VAL A 27 3.25 -11.17 -13.48
CA VAL A 27 2.32 -12.28 -13.70
C VAL A 27 0.90 -11.72 -13.80
N LYS A 28 0.23 -11.95 -14.92
CA LYS A 28 -1.17 -11.59 -15.15
C LYS A 28 -2.08 -12.75 -14.78
N LEU A 29 -3.18 -12.47 -14.07
CA LEU A 29 -4.17 -13.49 -13.74
C LEU A 29 -4.90 -13.94 -15.01
N ASN A 30 -4.94 -15.25 -15.26
CA ASN A 30 -5.58 -15.84 -16.44
C ASN A 30 -6.61 -16.93 -16.09
N GLY A 31 -7.01 -17.05 -14.83
CA GLY A 31 -7.99 -18.02 -14.33
C GLY A 31 -7.37 -19.33 -13.84
N GLU A 32 -6.33 -19.82 -14.51
CA GLU A 32 -5.64 -21.07 -14.14
C GLU A 32 -4.44 -20.84 -13.22
N ASN A 33 -3.78 -19.68 -13.33
CA ASN A 33 -2.53 -19.39 -12.64
C ASN A 33 -2.67 -18.70 -11.27
N TYR A 34 -3.78 -18.92 -10.55
CA TYR A 34 -4.03 -18.19 -9.30
C TYR A 34 -2.91 -18.34 -8.27
N GLU A 35 -2.34 -19.54 -8.11
CA GLU A 35 -1.25 -19.77 -7.17
C GLU A 35 -0.01 -18.93 -7.49
N GLU A 36 0.44 -18.98 -8.75
CA GLU A 36 1.60 -18.23 -9.24
C GLU A 36 1.36 -16.72 -9.15
N TRP A 37 0.20 -16.26 -9.63
CA TRP A 37 -0.19 -14.85 -9.57
C TRP A 37 -0.22 -14.34 -8.13
N SER A 38 -0.84 -15.10 -7.21
CA SER A 38 -1.02 -14.68 -5.82
C SER A 38 0.31 -14.66 -5.07
N LEU A 39 1.22 -15.59 -5.36
CA LEU A 39 2.57 -15.60 -4.82
C LEU A 39 3.39 -14.41 -5.31
N SER A 40 3.37 -14.14 -6.62
CA SER A 40 4.03 -12.98 -7.24
C SER A 40 3.54 -11.67 -6.63
N MET A 41 2.21 -11.50 -6.52
CA MET A 41 1.58 -10.32 -5.92
C MET A 41 2.00 -10.11 -4.46
N ARG A 42 1.96 -11.16 -3.63
CA ARG A 42 2.37 -11.07 -2.21
C ARG A 42 3.85 -10.70 -2.07
N ASN A 43 4.73 -11.28 -2.89
CA ASN A 43 6.17 -11.01 -2.84
C ASN A 43 6.50 -9.56 -3.24
N ALA A 44 5.87 -9.05 -4.30
CA ALA A 44 6.08 -7.66 -4.71
C ALA A 44 5.61 -6.66 -3.67
N LEU A 45 4.46 -6.92 -3.02
CA LEU A 45 3.96 -6.07 -1.94
C LEU A 45 4.85 -6.14 -0.69
N ARG A 46 5.40 -7.31 -0.35
CA ARG A 46 6.39 -7.45 0.73
C ARG A 46 7.64 -6.61 0.48
N ALA A 47 8.19 -6.67 -0.73
CA ALA A 47 9.37 -5.88 -1.11
C ALA A 47 9.13 -4.37 -0.95
N LYS A 48 7.87 -3.92 -1.13
CA LYS A 48 7.45 -2.53 -0.95
C LYS A 48 6.91 -2.19 0.44
N ARG A 49 6.92 -3.14 1.39
CA ARG A 49 6.28 -3.01 2.73
C ARG A 49 4.78 -2.69 2.68
N LYS A 50 4.09 -3.11 1.62
CA LYS A 50 2.64 -2.86 1.39
C LYS A 50 1.73 -4.04 1.70
N GLN A 51 2.27 -5.19 2.15
CA GLN A 51 1.44 -6.36 2.46
C GLN A 51 0.41 -6.07 3.57
N SER A 52 0.77 -5.26 4.56
CA SER A 52 -0.10 -4.95 5.70
C SER A 52 -1.40 -4.21 5.32
N PHE A 53 -1.48 -3.64 4.11
CA PHE A 53 -2.71 -3.07 3.55
C PHE A 53 -3.69 -4.15 3.07
N LEU A 54 -3.19 -5.29 2.59
CA LEU A 54 -4.05 -6.42 2.19
C LEU A 54 -4.55 -7.22 3.40
N ASP A 55 -3.67 -7.44 4.37
CA ASP A 55 -3.98 -8.25 5.56
C ASP A 55 -4.84 -7.47 6.58
N GLY A 56 -5.21 -6.21 6.30
CA GLY A 56 -6.02 -5.36 7.19
C GLY A 56 -5.31 -4.96 8.50
N LYS A 57 -4.00 -5.21 8.61
CA LYS A 57 -3.20 -4.87 9.79
C LYS A 57 -3.02 -3.36 9.94
N ILE A 58 -3.08 -2.63 8.83
CA ILE A 58 -3.11 -1.16 8.82
C ILE A 58 -4.58 -0.73 8.83
N LYS A 59 -4.99 0.01 9.86
CA LYS A 59 -6.33 0.61 9.91
C LYS A 59 -6.39 1.78 8.94
N LYS A 60 -7.53 1.94 8.25
CA LYS A 60 -7.82 3.19 7.54
C LYS A 60 -7.79 4.32 8.56
N LEU A 61 -7.10 5.42 8.23
CA LEU A 61 -7.23 6.64 9.01
C LEU A 61 -8.68 7.10 8.90
N VAL A 62 -9.33 7.37 10.03
CA VAL A 62 -10.73 7.81 10.07
C VAL A 62 -10.80 9.19 9.39
N GLU A 63 -11.67 9.34 8.41
CA GLU A 63 -11.82 10.55 7.58
C GLU A 63 -12.43 11.74 8.33
N ASP A 64 -12.91 11.52 9.56
CA ASP A 64 -13.70 12.48 10.35
C ASP A 64 -12.84 13.53 11.10
N ALA A 65 -11.53 13.54 10.90
CA ALA A 65 -10.63 14.56 11.45
C ALA A 65 -10.62 15.88 10.63
N TYR A 66 -11.56 16.05 9.70
CA TYR A 66 -11.79 17.29 8.94
C TYR A 66 -13.05 18.05 9.40
N GLU A 67 -13.56 17.80 10.62
CA GLU A 67 -14.42 18.81 11.25
C GLU A 67 -13.57 20.04 11.57
N ILE A 68 -13.61 20.99 10.65
CA ILE A 68 -13.22 22.38 10.88
C ILE A 68 -14.22 22.91 11.91
N GLU A 69 -13.76 23.18 13.13
CA GLU A 69 -14.53 23.98 14.09
C GLU A 69 -14.78 25.37 13.46
N ASP A 70 -16.05 25.80 13.44
CA ASP A 70 -16.47 27.18 13.10
C ASP A 70 -15.92 28.19 14.12
#